data_AF-A0A3R9MS48-F1
#
_entry.id   AF-A0A3R9MS48-F1
#
_cell.length_a   1.000
_cell.length_b   1.000
_cell.length_c   1.000
_cell.angle_alpha   90.00
_cell.angle_beta   90.00
_cell.angle_gamma   90.00
#
_symmetry.space_group_name_H-M   'P 1'
#
loop_
_entity.id
_entity.type
_entity.pdbx_description
1 polymer ?
#
loop_
_entity_poly.entity_id
_entity_poly.type
_entity_poly.pdbx_seq_one_letter_code
_entity_poly.pdbx_strand_id
1 'polypeptide(L)'
;MNCIPRSALYLLSSGLLLLGGLTACETTKRGFPEMSTPTTDTEEMRRKREVVSKQVAEVAEGKIRYVIPREQLSAAFTREFGDGTAIDKTVIRKVQETPKDKAVYYIVGMGLRNGMYRAMALPLQTSTDNSLYLPSNSARYIITGVGCTFCFFNFEKNEIVGTTCEENTGGSRCDLRVESNNTFFVRK
;
A
#
# COMPACT_ATOMS: atom_id res chain seq x y z
N MET A 1 -52.55 -47.21 -8.50
CA MET A 1 -51.64 -47.74 -9.54
C MET A 1 -50.55 -46.68 -9.72
N ASN A 2 -49.29 -46.82 -9.31
CA ASN A 2 -48.42 -47.95 -9.01
C ASN A 2 -47.68 -47.77 -7.67
N CYS A 3 -47.51 -48.89 -6.98
CA CYS A 3 -46.62 -49.10 -5.83
C CYS A 3 -45.29 -49.69 -6.33
N ILE A 4 -44.14 -49.27 -5.80
CA ILE A 4 -42.98 -50.17 -5.57
C ILE A 4 -42.29 -49.74 -4.26
N PRO A 5 -42.08 -50.67 -3.29
CA PRO A 5 -41.47 -50.40 -1.99
C PRO A 5 -40.07 -51.02 -1.82
N ARG A 6 -39.40 -50.61 -0.73
CA ARG A 6 -38.63 -51.42 0.25
C ARG A 6 -37.36 -52.20 -0.14
N SER A 7 -36.36 -52.03 0.75
CA SER A 7 -35.35 -53.02 1.20
C SER A 7 -34.22 -53.33 0.22
N ALA A 8 -32.98 -53.70 0.55
CA ALA A 8 -32.15 -53.84 1.74
C ALA A 8 -30.78 -54.37 1.19
N LEU A 9 -29.75 -54.51 2.06
CA LEU A 9 -28.38 -55.04 1.79
C LEU A 9 -27.45 -54.05 1.07
N TYR A 10 -26.24 -53.72 1.54
CA TYR A 10 -25.17 -54.50 2.19
C TYR A 10 -24.52 -53.63 3.31
N LEU A 11 -24.44 -54.01 4.59
CA LEU A 11 -23.58 -55.00 5.28
C LEU A 11 -22.07 -54.91 4.96
N LEU A 12 -21.31 -54.42 5.96
CA LEU A 12 -20.05 -54.97 6.53
C LEU A 12 -18.81 -55.07 5.59
N SER A 13 -17.54 -54.86 5.95
CA SER A 13 -16.79 -54.79 7.22
C SER A 13 -15.28 -54.74 6.90
N SER A 14 -14.44 -54.26 7.84
CA SER A 14 -13.01 -54.61 8.04
C SER A 14 -11.99 -54.00 7.05
N GLY A 15 -10.87 -53.38 7.42
CA GLY A 15 -10.00 -53.55 8.60
C GLY A 15 -8.73 -54.31 8.18
N LEU A 16 -7.58 -53.64 8.05
CA LEU A 16 -6.27 -54.30 8.18
C LEU A 16 -5.14 -53.30 8.46
N LEU A 17 -4.62 -53.35 9.69
CA LEU A 17 -3.26 -52.97 10.05
C LEU A 17 -2.25 -53.79 9.26
N LEU A 18 -1.06 -53.22 8.97
CA LEU A 18 0.18 -54.00 8.92
C LEU A 18 1.38 -53.10 9.25
N LEU A 19 1.98 -53.41 10.40
CA LEU A 19 3.31 -52.98 10.81
C LEU A 19 4.38 -53.64 9.92
N GLY A 20 5.46 -52.90 9.65
CA GLY A 20 6.74 -53.45 9.22
C GLY A 20 7.86 -52.78 10.00
N GLY A 21 8.67 -53.59 10.70
CA GLY A 21 9.75 -53.11 11.56
C GLY A 21 11.14 -53.60 11.13
N LEU A 22 12.14 -52.92 11.73
CA LEU A 22 13.49 -53.36 12.14
C LEU A 22 14.68 -53.37 11.16
N THR A 23 15.82 -52.92 11.75
CA THR A 23 17.25 -53.14 11.44
C THR A 23 17.85 -52.23 10.33
N ALA A 24 19.08 -51.69 10.36
CA ALA A 24 20.24 -51.63 11.26
C ALA A 24 21.09 -50.40 10.78
N CYS A 25 21.66 -49.58 11.68
CA CYS A 25 23.09 -49.44 12.02
C CYS A 25 24.15 -49.28 10.89
N GLU A 26 25.09 -48.36 11.18
CA GLU A 26 26.38 -48.02 10.54
C GLU A 26 26.31 -47.14 9.26
N THR A 27 27.06 -46.05 9.10
CA THR A 27 28.45 -45.80 9.50
C THR A 27 28.76 -44.29 9.51
N THR A 28 29.71 -43.89 10.36
CA THR A 28 30.27 -42.54 10.50
C THR A 28 31.00 -42.08 9.24
N LYS A 29 30.78 -40.84 8.81
CA LYS A 29 31.84 -40.03 8.19
C LYS A 29 31.81 -38.61 8.74
N ARG A 30 32.88 -38.27 9.45
CA ARG A 30 33.21 -36.92 9.94
C ARG A 30 33.20 -35.95 8.76
N GLY A 31 32.18 -35.12 8.68
CA GLY A 31 32.18 -33.87 7.91
C GLY A 31 32.35 -32.72 8.90
N PHE A 32 33.38 -31.93 8.70
CA PHE A 32 33.77 -30.78 9.51
C PHE A 32 32.57 -29.87 9.82
N PRO A 33 32.42 -29.35 11.05
CA PRO A 33 31.43 -28.33 11.32
C PRO A 33 31.95 -27.02 10.72
N GLU A 34 31.50 -26.70 9.51
CA GLU A 34 31.62 -25.34 9.00
C GLU A 34 30.81 -24.43 9.91
N MET A 35 31.57 -23.66 10.68
CA MET A 35 31.15 -22.58 11.55
C MET A 35 30.24 -21.65 10.76
N SER A 36 28.93 -21.85 10.87
CA SER A 36 27.95 -20.94 10.29
C SER A 36 27.94 -19.69 11.16
N THR A 37 28.76 -18.72 10.79
CA THR A 37 28.61 -17.34 11.21
C THR A 37 27.14 -16.95 10.99
N PRO A 38 26.43 -16.41 11.99
CA PRO A 38 25.11 -15.86 11.76
C PRO A 38 25.31 -14.58 10.95
N THR A 39 25.27 -14.70 9.62
CA THR A 39 25.07 -13.56 8.75
C THR A 39 23.63 -13.10 8.96
N THR A 40 23.46 -12.15 9.86
CA THR A 40 22.30 -11.26 9.96
C THR A 40 22.23 -10.40 8.70
N ASP A 41 21.97 -11.02 7.53
CA ASP A 41 22.00 -10.31 6.25
C ASP A 41 20.96 -10.82 5.23
N THR A 42 19.87 -11.43 5.70
CA THR A 42 18.76 -11.89 4.83
C THR A 42 17.48 -11.06 4.96
N GLU A 43 17.37 -10.16 5.93
CA GLU A 43 16.22 -9.25 6.06
C GLU A 43 16.46 -7.88 5.40
N GLU A 44 17.70 -7.39 5.35
CA GLU A 44 18.03 -6.10 4.71
C GLU A 44 18.14 -6.21 3.18
N MET A 45 18.65 -7.31 2.64
CA MET A 45 18.71 -7.52 1.19
C MET A 45 17.32 -7.71 0.54
N ARG A 46 16.32 -8.20 1.28
CA ARG A 46 14.93 -8.28 0.76
C ARG A 46 14.25 -6.91 0.71
N ARG A 47 14.73 -5.94 1.49
CA ARG A 47 14.28 -4.53 1.48
C ARG A 47 14.97 -3.68 0.42
N LYS A 48 16.04 -4.17 -0.22
CA LYS A 48 16.66 -3.60 -1.43
C LYS A 48 16.00 -4.10 -2.73
N ARG A 49 14.68 -4.25 -2.77
CA ARG A 49 14.00 -4.07 -4.07
C ARG A 49 14.27 -2.63 -4.46
N GLU A 50 15.08 -2.42 -5.50
CA GLU A 50 15.50 -1.11 -5.98
C GLU A 50 14.31 -0.14 -5.91
N VAL A 51 14.49 0.97 -5.17
CA VAL A 51 13.46 1.99 -5.05
C VAL A 51 13.31 2.60 -6.43
N VAL A 52 12.35 2.09 -7.20
CA VAL A 52 11.98 2.68 -8.48
C VAL A 52 11.30 4.00 -8.17
N SER A 53 11.90 5.09 -8.63
CA SER A 53 11.35 6.44 -8.53
C SER A 53 10.97 6.92 -9.91
N LYS A 54 9.78 7.49 -10.07
CA LYS A 54 9.25 7.91 -11.37
C LYS A 54 8.96 9.40 -11.36
N GLN A 55 9.42 10.11 -12.37
CA GLN A 55 9.09 11.52 -12.54
C GLN A 55 7.60 11.67 -12.83
N VAL A 56 6.92 12.49 -12.04
CA VAL A 56 5.47 12.75 -12.19
C VAL A 56 5.20 14.16 -12.71
N ALA A 57 6.08 15.10 -12.39
CA ALA A 57 5.96 16.50 -12.74
C ALA A 57 7.31 17.20 -12.63
N GLU A 58 7.32 18.48 -12.95
CA GLU A 58 8.43 19.40 -12.70
C GLU A 58 7.89 20.78 -12.31
N VAL A 59 8.74 21.58 -11.67
CA VAL A 59 8.44 22.98 -11.37
C VAL A 59 9.12 23.85 -12.42
N ALA A 60 8.33 24.43 -13.33
CA ALA A 60 8.79 25.33 -14.37
C ALA A 60 8.17 26.72 -14.15
N GLU A 61 8.99 27.77 -14.07
CA GLU A 61 8.54 29.16 -13.88
C GLU A 61 7.59 29.35 -12.68
N GLY A 62 7.85 28.63 -11.58
CA GLY A 62 7.02 28.65 -10.38
C GLY A 62 5.67 27.93 -10.49
N LYS A 63 5.38 27.29 -11.63
CA LYS A 63 4.18 26.49 -11.88
C LYS A 63 4.52 25.00 -11.95
N ILE A 64 3.55 24.16 -11.60
CA ILE A 64 3.69 22.71 -11.74
C ILE A 64 3.32 22.31 -13.17
N ARG A 65 4.26 21.71 -13.89
CA ARG A 65 4.02 21.05 -15.18
C ARG A 65 3.98 19.54 -14.96
N TYR A 66 2.84 18.92 -15.26
CA TYR A 66 2.68 17.48 -15.15
C TYR A 66 3.39 16.78 -16.30
N VAL A 67 4.25 15.81 -15.99
CA VAL A 67 4.90 14.92 -16.96
C VAL A 67 4.00 13.73 -17.26
N ILE A 68 3.32 13.22 -16.23
CA ILE A 68 2.29 12.19 -16.37
C ILE A 68 0.91 12.88 -16.39
N PRO A 69 0.03 12.59 -17.37
CA PRO A 69 -1.31 13.16 -17.43
C PRO A 69 -2.11 12.94 -16.14
N ARG A 70 -2.92 13.93 -15.75
CA ARG A 70 -3.67 13.89 -14.48
C ARG A 70 -4.68 12.75 -14.45
N GLU A 71 -5.24 12.39 -15.60
CA GLU A 71 -6.19 11.29 -15.78
C GLU A 71 -5.51 9.95 -15.49
N GLN A 72 -4.27 9.77 -15.97
CA GLN A 72 -3.47 8.58 -15.66
C GLN A 72 -3.11 8.51 -14.17
N LEU A 73 -2.82 9.66 -13.55
CA LEU A 73 -2.56 9.72 -12.11
C LEU A 73 -3.82 9.41 -11.28
N SER A 74 -4.98 9.93 -11.66
CA SER A 74 -6.26 9.62 -11.03
C SER A 74 -6.61 8.13 -11.13
N ALA A 75 -6.39 7.52 -12.29
CA ALA A 75 -6.55 6.07 -12.47
C ALA A 75 -5.56 5.27 -11.60
N ALA A 76 -4.32 5.75 -11.46
CA ALA A 76 -3.33 5.13 -10.58
C ALA A 76 -3.73 5.22 -9.10
N PHE A 77 -4.23 6.37 -8.62
CA PHE A 77 -4.77 6.48 -7.27
C PHE A 77 -5.97 5.56 -7.02
N THR A 78 -6.89 5.48 -7.97
CA THR A 78 -8.06 4.58 -7.89
C THR A 78 -7.60 3.12 -7.70
N ARG A 79 -6.60 2.67 -8.47
CA ARG A 79 -5.99 1.35 -8.28
C ARG A 79 -5.30 1.22 -6.93
N GLU A 80 -4.57 2.24 -6.49
CA GLU A 80 -3.81 2.23 -5.23
C GLU A 80 -4.71 2.09 -4.00
N PHE A 81 -5.92 2.66 -4.04
CA PHE A 81 -6.93 2.45 -3.02
C PHE A 81 -7.45 1.00 -3.00
N GLY A 82 -7.75 0.42 -4.17
CA GLY A 82 -8.12 -0.98 -4.32
C GLY A 82 -9.43 -1.42 -3.62
N ASP A 83 -10.21 -0.47 -3.10
CA ASP A 83 -11.38 -0.73 -2.25
C ASP A 83 -12.70 -0.18 -2.81
N GLY A 84 -12.70 0.19 -4.09
CA GLY A 84 -13.81 0.84 -4.78
C GLY A 84 -13.86 2.37 -4.64
N THR A 85 -12.86 3.00 -4.01
CA THR A 85 -12.70 4.47 -4.05
C THR A 85 -12.42 4.93 -5.48
N ALA A 86 -13.25 5.81 -6.02
CA ALA A 86 -13.06 6.42 -7.33
C ALA A 86 -12.41 7.80 -7.17
N ILE A 87 -11.25 8.00 -7.79
CA ILE A 87 -10.50 9.25 -7.75
C ILE A 87 -10.70 9.99 -9.07
N ASP A 88 -11.24 11.19 -8.98
CA ASP A 88 -11.57 12.05 -10.12
C ASP A 88 -10.64 13.28 -10.21
N LYS A 89 -10.08 13.71 -9.08
CA LYS A 89 -9.23 14.89 -9.01
C LYS A 89 -7.85 14.57 -8.42
N THR A 90 -6.82 14.84 -9.21
CA THR A 90 -5.42 14.73 -8.78
C THR A 90 -4.74 16.10 -8.81
N VAL A 91 -4.06 16.51 -7.75
CA VAL A 91 -3.34 17.79 -7.64
C VAL A 91 -1.96 17.58 -7.02
N ILE A 92 -0.97 18.38 -7.42
CA ILE A 92 0.29 18.51 -6.69
C ILE A 92 0.22 19.77 -5.82
N ARG A 93 0.41 19.60 -4.52
CA ARG A 93 0.39 20.67 -3.53
C ARG A 93 1.80 20.96 -3.04
N LYS A 94 2.22 22.22 -3.18
CA LYS A 94 3.40 22.77 -2.53
C LYS A 94 3.07 23.06 -1.07
N VAL A 95 3.92 22.58 -0.16
CA VAL A 95 3.84 22.80 1.28
C VAL A 95 5.12 23.48 1.70
N GLN A 96 4.98 24.66 2.28
CA GLN A 96 6.07 25.49 2.75
C GLN A 96 5.54 26.33 3.91
N GLU A 97 5.97 26.03 5.13
CA GLU A 97 5.52 26.72 6.36
C GLU A 97 5.97 28.18 6.38
N THR A 98 7.27 28.44 6.16
CA THR A 98 7.80 29.78 5.96
C THR A 98 8.49 29.91 4.60
N PRO A 99 8.56 31.11 4.00
CA PRO A 99 9.26 31.32 2.72
C PRO A 99 10.75 30.92 2.73
N LYS A 100 11.35 30.77 3.92
CA LYS A 100 12.74 30.36 4.11
C LYS A 100 12.90 28.84 4.13
N ASP A 101 11.83 28.10 4.41
CA ASP A 101 11.87 26.64 4.50
C ASP A 101 11.94 26.00 3.12
N LYS A 102 12.58 24.83 3.05
CA LYS A 102 12.58 24.02 1.83
C LYS A 102 11.15 23.59 1.52
N ALA A 103 10.67 23.94 0.33
CA ALA A 103 9.36 23.50 -0.13
C ALA A 103 9.33 21.97 -0.31
N VAL A 104 8.28 21.35 0.23
CA VAL A 104 7.95 19.93 0.03
C VAL A 104 6.73 19.85 -0.88
N TYR A 105 6.66 18.82 -1.71
CA TYR A 105 5.56 18.63 -2.64
C TYR A 105 4.87 17.30 -2.34
N TYR A 106 3.54 17.33 -2.37
CA TYR A 106 2.71 16.13 -2.26
C TYR A 106 1.85 16.02 -3.50
N ILE A 107 1.77 14.82 -4.08
CA ILE A 107 0.71 14.50 -5.03
C ILE A 107 -0.49 13.97 -4.26
N VAL A 108 -1.65 14.55 -4.49
CA VAL A 108 -2.89 14.27 -3.76
C VAL A 108 -3.97 13.84 -4.74
N GLY A 109 -4.49 12.64 -4.56
CA GLY A 109 -5.71 12.16 -5.21
C GLY A 109 -6.89 12.35 -4.27
N MET A 110 -7.98 12.90 -4.77
CA MET A 110 -9.24 13.09 -4.04
C MET A 110 -10.39 12.47 -4.82
N GLY A 111 -11.38 11.97 -4.09
CA GLY A 111 -12.57 11.39 -4.68
C GLY A 111 -13.49 10.82 -3.63
N LEU A 112 -14.27 9.81 -4.02
CA LEU A 112 -15.37 9.29 -3.20
C LEU A 112 -15.36 7.77 -3.10
N ARG A 113 -15.82 7.26 -1.96
CA ARG A 113 -16.20 5.85 -1.78
C ARG A 113 -17.57 5.80 -1.12
N ASN A 114 -18.56 5.22 -1.81
CA ASN A 114 -19.95 5.17 -1.35
C ASN A 114 -20.49 6.56 -0.95
N GLY A 115 -20.15 7.60 -1.71
CA GLY A 115 -20.54 8.99 -1.43
C GLY A 115 -19.74 9.69 -0.33
N MET A 116 -18.81 9.01 0.34
CA MET A 116 -17.98 9.61 1.40
C MET A 116 -16.63 10.09 0.86
N TYR A 117 -16.15 11.22 1.36
CA TYR A 117 -14.88 11.82 0.97
C TYR A 117 -13.68 10.89 1.27
N ARG A 118 -12.82 10.74 0.27
CA ARG A 118 -11.56 9.99 0.35
C ARG A 118 -10.45 10.81 -0.28
N ALA A 119 -9.29 10.81 0.36
CA ALA A 119 -8.09 11.40 -0.22
C ALA A 119 -6.86 10.58 0.13
N MET A 120 -5.87 10.61 -0.76
CA MET A 120 -4.56 10.03 -0.53
C MET A 120 -3.49 11.04 -0.95
N ALA A 121 -2.54 11.30 -0.05
CA ALA A 121 -1.36 12.11 -0.34
C ALA A 121 -0.11 11.23 -0.34
N LEU A 122 0.76 11.45 -1.33
CA LEU A 122 2.06 10.81 -1.45
C LEU A 122 3.14 11.90 -1.53
N PRO A 123 4.19 11.85 -0.68
CA PRO A 123 5.29 12.80 -0.74
C PRO A 123 6.11 12.59 -2.02
N LEU A 124 6.48 13.70 -2.65
CA LEU A 124 7.36 13.74 -3.82
C LEU A 124 8.77 14.15 -3.40
N GLN A 125 9.76 13.53 -4.04
CA GLN A 125 11.16 13.93 -3.94
C GLN A 125 11.46 14.99 -5.00
N THR A 126 11.94 16.14 -4.54
CA THR A 126 12.41 17.22 -5.42
C THR A 126 13.89 17.03 -5.74
N SER A 127 14.22 17.04 -7.02
CA SER A 127 15.58 17.01 -7.53
C SER A 127 16.15 18.43 -7.72
N THR A 128 17.46 18.56 -7.95
CA THR A 128 18.15 19.85 -8.13
C THR A 128 17.75 20.59 -9.41
N ASP A 129 17.22 19.86 -10.40
CA ASP A 129 16.69 20.36 -11.67
C ASP A 129 15.19 20.74 -11.60
N ASN A 130 14.61 20.80 -10.39
CA ASN A 130 13.18 21.05 -10.14
C ASN A 130 12.23 19.93 -10.61
N SER A 131 12.76 18.77 -10.99
CA SER A 131 11.95 17.59 -11.28
C SER A 131 11.36 16.99 -10.00
N LEU A 132 10.10 16.55 -10.07
CA LEU A 132 9.36 15.95 -8.97
C LEU A 132 9.17 14.45 -9.22
N TYR A 133 9.71 13.64 -8.33
CA TYR A 133 9.70 12.19 -8.42
C TYR A 133 8.84 11.57 -7.33
N LEU A 134 8.09 10.53 -7.67
CA LEU A 134 7.38 9.70 -6.71
C LEU A 134 8.16 8.39 -6.52
N PRO A 135 8.76 8.16 -5.34
CA PRO A 135 9.44 6.91 -5.05
C PRO A 135 8.44 5.81 -4.68
N SER A 136 8.71 4.58 -5.13
CA SER A 136 7.83 3.41 -4.87
C SER A 136 7.77 2.95 -3.41
N ASN A 137 8.62 3.50 -2.55
CA ASN A 137 8.62 3.26 -1.10
C ASN A 137 8.13 4.48 -0.30
N SER A 138 7.56 5.50 -0.94
CA SER A 138 6.96 6.60 -0.16
C SER A 138 5.77 6.11 0.64
N ALA A 139 5.62 6.73 1.82
CA ALA A 139 4.43 6.56 2.63
C ALA A 139 3.19 7.11 1.91
N ARG A 140 2.04 6.51 2.20
CA ARG A 140 0.72 6.95 1.75
C ARG A 140 -0.11 7.40 2.92
N TYR A 141 -0.55 8.65 2.86
CA TYR A 141 -1.38 9.30 3.87
C TYR A 141 -2.81 9.30 3.37
N ILE A 142 -3.69 8.56 4.03
CA ILE A 142 -5.05 8.30 3.57
C ILE A 142 -6.04 8.95 4.52
N ILE A 143 -6.92 9.80 4.00
CA ILE A 143 -8.04 10.36 4.74
C ILE A 143 -9.31 9.59 4.41
N THR A 144 -10.11 9.32 5.44
CA THR A 144 -11.49 8.87 5.31
C THR A 144 -12.40 9.86 6.02
N GLY A 145 -13.30 10.49 5.27
CA GLY A 145 -14.34 11.35 5.85
C GLY A 145 -15.55 10.54 6.27
N VAL A 146 -16.09 10.85 7.44
CA VAL A 146 -17.40 10.37 7.92
C VAL A 146 -18.19 11.62 8.31
N GLY A 147 -19.32 11.87 7.65
CA GLY A 147 -20.14 13.07 7.89
C GLY A 147 -19.52 14.41 7.43
N CYS A 148 -18.24 14.43 7.06
CA CYS A 148 -17.54 15.59 6.53
C CYS A 148 -17.70 15.71 5.01
N THR A 149 -18.13 16.88 4.53
CA THR A 149 -18.16 17.21 3.08
C THR A 149 -16.75 17.18 2.49
N PHE A 150 -15.81 17.84 3.16
CA PHE A 150 -14.39 17.87 2.79
C PHE A 150 -13.50 17.68 4.00
N CYS A 151 -12.41 16.97 3.80
CA CYS A 151 -11.34 16.81 4.77
C CYS A 151 -10.03 17.38 4.22
N PHE A 152 -9.22 17.98 5.10
CA PHE A 152 -7.94 18.57 4.75
C PHE A 152 -6.81 17.88 5.52
N PHE A 153 -5.63 17.80 4.89
CA PHE A 153 -4.39 17.43 5.56
C PHE A 153 -3.85 18.63 6.34
N ASN A 154 -3.47 18.41 7.60
CA ASN A 154 -2.77 19.39 8.41
C ASN A 154 -1.27 19.16 8.29
N PHE A 155 -0.52 20.26 8.21
CA PHE A 155 0.92 20.22 8.04
C PHE A 155 1.63 20.90 9.21
N GLU A 156 2.72 20.29 9.67
CA GLU A 156 3.66 20.86 10.63
C GLU A 156 5.07 20.53 10.14
N LYS A 157 5.98 21.51 10.07
CA LYS A 157 7.34 21.33 9.52
C LYS A 157 7.36 20.70 8.12
N ASN A 158 6.36 21.04 7.30
CA ASN A 158 6.12 20.49 5.96
C ASN A 158 5.74 18.99 5.89
N GLU A 159 5.45 18.36 7.01
CA GLU A 159 4.99 16.98 7.10
C GLU A 159 3.50 16.91 7.47
N ILE A 160 2.81 15.88 6.98
CA ILE A 160 1.40 15.64 7.34
C ILE A 160 1.36 15.06 8.76
N VAL A 161 0.76 15.81 9.68
CA VAL A 161 0.63 15.41 11.11
C VAL A 161 -0.79 15.05 11.51
N GLY A 162 -1.79 15.44 10.71
CA GLY A 162 -3.18 15.20 11.07
C GLY A 162 -4.16 15.63 9.98
N THR A 163 -5.42 15.74 10.37
CA THR A 163 -6.54 16.04 9.48
C THR A 163 -7.51 17.00 10.14
N THR A 164 -8.20 17.79 9.33
CA THR A 164 -9.31 18.66 9.75
C THR A 164 -10.51 18.45 8.85
N CYS A 165 -11.69 18.56 9.44
CA CYS A 165 -12.96 18.57 8.72
C CYS A 165 -13.39 20.01 8.47
N GLU A 166 -13.94 20.30 7.29
CA GLU A 166 -14.43 21.65 6.96
C GLU A 166 -15.56 22.10 7.89
N GLU A 167 -16.53 21.23 8.14
CA GLU A 167 -17.69 21.51 8.97
C GLU A 167 -17.86 20.40 10.02
N ASN A 168 -17.62 20.76 11.28
CA ASN A 168 -17.75 19.84 12.41
C ASN A 168 -19.20 19.78 12.91
N THR A 169 -20.12 19.34 12.05
CA THR A 169 -21.47 18.93 12.49
C THR A 169 -21.37 17.70 13.39
N GLY A 170 -22.31 17.54 14.32
CA GLY A 170 -22.22 16.51 15.37
C GLY A 170 -22.00 15.10 14.82
N GLY A 171 -20.83 14.51 15.10
CA GLY A 171 -20.44 13.16 14.67
C GLY A 171 -19.53 13.12 13.43
N SER A 172 -19.26 14.26 12.80
CA SER A 172 -18.37 14.36 11.64
C SER A 172 -16.90 14.23 12.05
N ARG A 173 -16.13 13.43 11.29
CA ARG A 173 -14.70 13.24 11.53
C ARG A 173 -13.94 12.89 10.25
N CYS A 174 -12.64 13.18 10.27
CA CYS A 174 -11.69 12.82 9.23
C CYS A 174 -10.60 11.94 9.82
N ASP A 175 -10.65 10.64 9.56
CA ASP A 175 -9.66 9.69 10.09
C ASP A 175 -8.44 9.65 9.16
N LEU A 176 -7.24 9.85 9.73
CA LEU A 176 -5.96 9.72 9.03
C LEU A 176 -5.38 8.33 9.24
N ARG A 177 -4.95 7.68 8.16
CA ARG A 177 -4.19 6.44 8.19
C ARG A 177 -2.93 6.59 7.37
N VAL A 178 -1.78 6.23 7.94
CA VAL A 178 -0.49 6.27 7.25
C VAL A 178 -0.02 4.85 7.00
N GLU A 179 0.39 4.56 5.76
CA GLU A 179 1.06 3.31 5.44
C GLU A 179 2.42 3.59 4.82
N SER A 180 3.41 2.74 5.09
CA SER A 180 4.83 3.01 4.80
C SER A 180 5.26 2.76 3.35
N ASN A 181 4.38 2.23 2.50
CA ASN A 181 4.69 1.91 1.11
C ASN A 181 3.51 2.25 0.20
N ASN A 182 3.80 2.30 -1.10
CA ASN A 182 2.78 2.43 -2.13
C ASN A 182 3.05 1.48 -3.29
N THR A 183 2.01 1.15 -4.04
CA THR A 183 2.07 0.39 -5.30
C THR A 183 1.65 1.26 -6.48
N PHE A 184 1.85 2.58 -6.35
CA PHE A 184 1.22 3.60 -7.20
C PHE A 184 1.57 3.40 -8.67
N PHE A 185 2.81 3.03 -8.96
CA PHE A 185 3.22 2.57 -10.28
C PHE A 185 3.43 1.06 -10.28
N VAL A 186 2.80 0.39 -11.25
CA VAL A 186 3.01 -1.04 -11.48
C VAL A 186 4.48 -1.24 -11.84
N ARG A 187 5.15 -2.14 -11.11
CA ARG A 187 6.51 -2.58 -11.44
C ARG A 187 6.42 -3.36 -12.76
N LYS A 188 7.12 -2.88 -13.78
CA LYS A 188 7.29 -3.63 -15.04
C LYS A 188 8.30 -4.74 -14.85
#